data_AF-A0A944SXU3-F1
#
_entry.id   AF-A0A944SXU3-F1
#
_cell.length_a   1.000
_cell.length_b   1.000
_cell.length_c   1.000
_cell.angle_alpha   90.00
_cell.angle_beta   90.00
_cell.angle_gamma   90.00
#
_symmetry.space_group_name_H-M   'P 1'
#
loop_
_entity.id
_entity.type
_entity.pdbx_description
1 polymer ?
#
loop_
_entity_poly.entity_id
_entity_poly.type
_entity_poly.pdbx_seq_one_letter_code
_entity_poly.pdbx_strand_id
1 'polypeptide(L)'
;MKKKKEKINHLLKPRLFTVILGLIFSIGSPQLMYAKNGIRPQLIEEAKILFDREKQLLKARINVDWDKQHSLQHPDFRKKISVEELQYFEGFVGSDYREKTKQNSHISGSFVPSLDYIKKNQYKKDPLGFPVKRRYKWSNDSYLTIKSYSLEKISISKDGKYAKVNMMLKGRQRLNPAIVRADIEFAAQYPKTDYWEKINGNWVITLLSTPVNTSGTGILKFLVPNNKKSWGKTEFVDLNPADLKLP
;
A
#
# COMPACT_ATOMS: atom_id res chain seq x y z
N MET A 1 -3.96 7.96 -83.29
CA MET A 1 -2.70 7.74 -84.05
C MET A 1 -1.54 7.64 -83.06
N LYS A 2 -0.71 6.60 -83.16
CA LYS A 2 0.35 6.19 -82.21
C LYS A 2 1.61 7.07 -82.31
N LYS A 3 2.32 7.25 -81.18
CA LYS A 3 3.80 7.25 -81.02
C LYS A 3 4.10 6.93 -79.54
N LYS A 4 4.31 5.67 -79.16
CA LYS A 4 5.54 4.83 -79.17
C LYS A 4 6.55 5.18 -78.05
N LYS A 5 6.45 4.37 -76.99
CA LYS A 5 7.45 3.81 -76.05
C LYS A 5 8.86 4.41 -76.03
N GLU A 6 9.34 4.67 -74.80
CA GLU A 6 10.64 4.17 -74.34
C GLU A 6 10.57 3.71 -72.87
N LYS A 7 11.07 2.49 -72.64
CA LYS A 7 11.28 1.85 -71.34
C LYS A 7 12.68 2.23 -70.88
N ILE A 8 12.84 2.66 -69.63
CA ILE A 8 14.10 2.47 -68.90
C ILE A 8 13.74 1.89 -67.53
N ASN A 9 13.82 0.57 -67.44
CA ASN A 9 14.07 -0.12 -66.18
C ASN A 9 15.58 -0.07 -65.96
N HIS A 10 16.04 0.47 -64.84
CA HIS A 10 17.21 -0.10 -64.18
C HIS A 10 17.06 -0.04 -62.67
N LEU A 11 17.10 -1.24 -62.10
CA LEU A 11 17.20 -1.57 -60.69
C LEU A 11 18.14 -0.64 -59.92
N LEU A 12 17.62 0.02 -58.89
CA LEU A 12 18.39 0.45 -57.73
C LEU A 12 17.76 -0.18 -56.47
N LYS A 13 18.52 -1.14 -55.95
CA LYS A 13 18.26 -2.11 -54.87
C LYS A 13 17.50 -1.55 -53.64
N PRO A 14 16.43 -2.20 -53.17
CA PRO A 14 15.87 -1.97 -51.83
C PRO A 14 16.63 -2.81 -50.79
N ARG A 15 17.90 -2.50 -50.53
CA ARG A 15 18.71 -3.24 -49.52
C ARG A 15 19.53 -2.38 -48.57
N LEU A 16 19.41 -1.05 -48.59
CA LEU A 16 20.12 -0.19 -47.63
C LEU A 16 19.26 0.39 -46.49
N PHE A 17 17.93 0.30 -46.56
CA PHE A 17 17.07 0.89 -45.51
C PHE A 17 16.78 -0.04 -44.31
N THR A 18 17.15 -1.32 -44.38
CA THR A 18 16.80 -2.29 -43.33
C THR A 18 17.87 -2.49 -42.25
N VAL A 19 19.05 -1.87 -42.38
CA VAL A 19 20.13 -2.03 -41.37
C VAL A 19 20.07 -0.94 -40.29
N ILE A 20 19.58 0.27 -40.63
CA ILE A 20 19.53 1.38 -39.66
C ILE A 20 18.34 1.26 -38.71
N LEU A 21 17.24 0.61 -39.12
CA LEU A 21 16.09 0.37 -38.24
C LEU A 21 16.28 -0.84 -37.30
N GLY A 22 17.16 -1.78 -37.66
CA GLY A 22 17.52 -2.93 -36.81
C GLY A 22 18.46 -2.60 -35.64
N LEU A 23 19.11 -1.44 -35.67
CA LEU A 23 20.10 -1.02 -34.66
C LEU A 23 19.53 -0.09 -33.58
N ILE A 24 18.30 0.42 -33.75
CA ILE A 24 17.63 1.26 -32.75
C ILE A 24 16.85 0.41 -31.73
N PHE A 25 16.56 -0.87 -32.02
CA PHE A 25 15.83 -1.75 -31.12
C PHE A 25 16.70 -2.69 -30.25
N SER A 26 18.03 -2.64 -30.34
CA SER A 26 18.92 -3.46 -29.49
C SER A 26 19.67 -2.69 -28.40
N ILE A 27 19.45 -1.39 -28.25
CA ILE A 27 20.08 -0.59 -27.19
C ILE A 27 19.14 -0.55 -25.99
N GLY A 28 18.96 -1.71 -25.34
CA GLY A 28 18.86 -1.70 -23.88
C GLY A 28 20.20 -1.16 -23.40
N SER A 29 20.30 0.16 -23.24
CA SER A 29 21.57 0.86 -23.12
C SER A 29 22.42 0.20 -22.05
N PRO A 30 23.71 -0.11 -22.30
CA PRO A 30 24.60 -0.60 -21.27
C PRO A 30 24.56 0.30 -20.04
N GLN A 31 24.41 1.62 -20.23
CA GLN A 31 24.22 2.62 -19.18
C GLN A 31 22.94 2.41 -18.34
N LEU A 32 21.83 1.97 -18.95
CA LEU A 32 20.57 1.66 -18.27
C LEU A 32 20.69 0.36 -17.48
N MET A 33 21.39 -0.64 -18.02
CA MET A 33 21.73 -1.90 -17.33
C MET A 33 22.78 -1.68 -16.22
N TYR A 34 23.77 -0.82 -16.42
CA TYR A 34 24.80 -0.43 -15.44
C TYR A 34 24.20 0.42 -14.32
N ALA A 35 23.33 1.39 -14.62
CA ALA A 35 22.61 2.16 -13.60
C ALA A 35 21.65 1.26 -12.80
N LYS A 36 20.97 0.32 -13.47
CA LYS A 36 20.14 -0.71 -12.82
C LYS A 36 20.98 -1.64 -11.94
N ASN A 37 22.21 -1.98 -12.34
CA ASN A 37 23.12 -2.82 -11.57
C ASN A 37 23.83 -2.06 -10.42
N GLY A 38 24.08 -0.76 -10.56
CA GLY A 38 24.71 0.07 -9.53
C GLY A 38 23.77 0.43 -8.37
N ILE A 39 22.48 0.63 -8.65
CA ILE A 39 21.49 1.03 -7.63
C ILE A 39 20.89 -0.20 -6.92
N ARG A 40 20.83 -1.36 -7.59
CA ARG A 40 20.18 -2.57 -7.03
C ARG A 40 20.77 -3.05 -5.69
N PRO A 41 22.10 -3.07 -5.46
CA PRO A 41 22.65 -3.43 -4.14
C PRO A 41 22.16 -2.49 -3.03
N GLN A 42 22.10 -1.19 -3.28
CA GLN A 42 21.58 -0.21 -2.31
C GLN A 42 20.10 -0.46 -2.04
N LEU A 43 19.29 -0.73 -3.07
CA LEU A 43 17.87 -1.05 -2.90
C LEU A 43 17.64 -2.37 -2.15
N ILE A 44 18.53 -3.35 -2.28
CA ILE A 44 18.47 -4.60 -1.51
C ILE A 44 18.66 -4.31 -0.02
N GLU A 45 19.65 -3.48 0.35
CA GLU A 45 19.85 -3.10 1.75
C GLU A 45 18.65 -2.28 2.29
N GLU A 46 18.12 -1.37 1.50
CA GLU A 46 16.90 -0.64 1.85
C GLU A 46 15.69 -1.57 2.05
N ALA A 47 15.56 -2.60 1.22
CA ALA A 47 14.48 -3.57 1.34
C ALA A 47 14.59 -4.44 2.60
N LYS A 48 15.80 -4.77 3.05
CA LYS A 48 16.01 -5.46 4.34
C LYS A 48 15.59 -4.57 5.51
N ILE A 49 16.03 -3.30 5.52
CA ILE A 49 15.62 -2.33 6.55
C ILE A 49 14.09 -2.17 6.54
N LEU A 50 13.50 -2.03 5.36
CA LEU A 50 12.06 -1.90 5.19
C LEU A 50 11.31 -3.16 5.67
N PHE A 51 11.82 -4.35 5.40
CA PHE A 51 11.26 -5.61 5.90
C PHE A 51 11.22 -5.64 7.44
N ASP A 52 12.30 -5.23 8.10
CA ASP A 52 12.33 -5.15 9.57
C ASP A 52 11.33 -4.13 10.12
N ARG A 53 11.14 -3.00 9.43
CA ARG A 53 10.13 -1.99 9.79
C ARG A 53 8.72 -2.53 9.61
N GLU A 54 8.45 -3.27 8.55
CA GLU A 54 7.16 -3.94 8.34
C GLU A 54 6.90 -5.00 9.42
N LYS A 55 7.90 -5.80 9.78
CA LYS A 55 7.80 -6.77 10.88
C LYS A 55 7.44 -6.10 12.20
N GLN A 56 8.07 -4.96 12.51
CA GLN A 56 7.74 -4.16 13.69
C GLN A 56 6.28 -3.68 13.65
N LEU A 57 5.82 -3.17 12.51
CA LEU A 57 4.46 -2.69 12.33
C LEU A 57 3.43 -3.79 12.50
N LEU A 58 3.63 -4.95 11.86
CA LEU A 58 2.72 -6.09 11.95
C LEU A 58 2.65 -6.65 13.37
N LYS A 59 3.80 -6.79 14.04
CA LYS A 59 3.83 -7.19 15.46
C LYS A 59 3.04 -6.21 16.33
N ALA A 60 3.21 -4.91 16.10
CA ALA A 60 2.47 -3.87 16.84
C ALA A 60 0.96 -3.92 16.58
N ARG A 61 0.53 -4.18 15.34
CA ARG A 61 -0.90 -4.34 14.98
C ARG A 61 -1.50 -5.61 15.60
N ILE A 62 -0.79 -6.74 15.55
CA ILE A 62 -1.23 -8.02 16.15
C ILE A 62 -1.33 -7.89 17.68
N ASN A 63 -0.33 -7.29 18.32
CA ASN A 63 -0.28 -7.11 19.77
C ASN A 63 -1.10 -5.91 20.27
N VAL A 64 -1.70 -5.15 19.36
CA VAL A 64 -2.52 -3.98 19.69
C VAL A 64 -1.70 -2.91 20.45
N ASP A 65 -0.43 -2.76 20.07
CA ASP A 65 0.52 -1.76 20.56
C ASP A 65 0.33 -0.46 19.77
N TRP A 66 -0.48 0.44 20.32
CA TRP A 66 -0.89 1.68 19.65
C TRP A 66 0.23 2.70 19.55
N ASP A 67 1.06 2.82 20.58
CA ASP A 67 2.20 3.72 20.61
C ASP A 67 3.21 3.34 19.52
N LYS A 68 3.52 2.04 19.39
CA LYS A 68 4.42 1.58 18.34
C LYS A 68 3.81 1.76 16.95
N GLN A 69 2.54 1.44 16.76
CA GLN A 69 1.83 1.69 15.50
C GLN A 69 1.86 3.17 15.11
N HIS A 70 1.62 4.07 16.07
CA HIS A 70 1.66 5.52 15.87
C HIS A 70 3.07 6.00 15.55
N SER A 71 4.09 5.52 16.26
CA SER A 71 5.49 5.92 16.07
C SER A 71 6.04 5.65 14.66
N LEU A 72 5.48 4.65 13.97
CA LEU A 72 5.85 4.28 12.60
C LEU A 72 5.10 5.09 11.54
N GLN A 73 4.14 5.93 11.93
CA GLN A 73 3.42 6.81 11.01
C GLN A 73 4.25 8.03 10.59
N HIS A 74 3.90 8.57 9.42
CA HIS A 74 4.44 9.82 8.90
C HIS A 74 4.44 10.94 9.98
N PRO A 75 5.50 11.75 10.11
CA PRO A 75 5.55 12.82 11.10
C PRO A 75 4.35 13.78 11.06
N ASP A 76 3.87 14.12 9.86
CA ASP A 76 2.69 14.99 9.73
C ASP A 76 1.39 14.31 10.13
N PHE A 77 1.31 12.98 10.03
CA PHE A 77 0.20 12.24 10.64
C PHE A 77 0.27 12.36 12.16
N ARG A 78 1.44 12.12 12.75
CA ARG A 78 1.65 12.18 14.21
C ARG A 78 1.40 13.56 14.82
N LYS A 79 1.65 14.63 14.07
CA LYS A 79 1.29 16.00 14.49
C LYS A 79 -0.23 16.22 14.54
N LYS A 80 -0.98 15.56 13.64
CA LYS A 80 -2.42 15.77 13.47
C LYS A 80 -3.27 14.79 14.26
N ILE A 81 -2.77 13.58 14.46
CA ILE A 81 -3.49 12.45 15.03
C ILE A 81 -2.69 11.95 16.23
N SER A 82 -3.35 11.84 17.37
CA SER A 82 -2.84 11.29 18.62
C SER A 82 -2.98 9.77 18.66
N VAL A 83 -2.34 9.15 19.66
CA VAL A 83 -2.45 7.70 19.90
C VAL A 83 -3.89 7.34 20.25
N GLU A 84 -4.57 8.17 21.04
CA GLU A 84 -5.96 7.96 21.46
C GLU A 84 -6.93 7.93 20.28
N GLU A 85 -6.72 8.79 19.29
CA GLU A 85 -7.49 8.81 18.05
C GLU A 85 -7.21 7.59 17.20
N LEU A 86 -5.93 7.23 17.01
CA LEU A 86 -5.55 6.00 16.32
C LEU A 86 -6.21 4.77 16.96
N GLN A 87 -6.17 4.72 18.29
CA GLN A 87 -6.78 3.67 19.10
C GLN A 87 -8.31 3.65 18.92
N TYR A 88 -8.97 4.82 18.91
CA TYR A 88 -10.42 4.93 18.81
C TYR A 88 -10.94 4.41 17.48
N PHE A 89 -10.23 4.74 16.42
CA PHE A 89 -10.52 4.26 15.08
C PHE A 89 -9.91 2.89 14.77
N GLU A 90 -9.37 2.19 15.78
CA GLU A 90 -8.82 0.83 15.64
C GLU A 90 -7.73 0.73 14.56
N GLY A 91 -6.88 1.76 14.47
CA GLY A 91 -5.83 1.87 13.45
C GLY A 91 -6.30 2.49 12.13
N PHE A 92 -7.61 2.71 11.94
CA PHE A 92 -8.20 3.14 10.68
C PHE A 92 -8.67 4.61 10.70
N VAL A 93 -7.74 5.54 10.92
CA VAL A 93 -8.01 6.99 10.93
C VAL A 93 -7.28 7.68 9.78
N GLY A 94 -8.01 8.52 9.04
CA GLY A 94 -7.42 9.39 8.02
C GLY A 94 -6.76 10.61 8.65
N SER A 95 -5.68 11.11 8.05
CA SER A 95 -4.98 12.31 8.53
C SER A 95 -5.83 13.60 8.50
N ASP A 96 -6.95 13.58 7.78
CA ASP A 96 -7.88 14.68 7.58
C ASP A 96 -9.16 14.58 8.44
N TYR A 97 -9.28 13.58 9.32
CA TYR A 97 -10.55 13.30 9.99
C TYR A 97 -11.06 14.47 10.84
N ARG A 98 -10.15 15.24 11.49
CA ARG A 98 -10.51 16.41 12.30
C ARG A 98 -11.10 17.57 11.49
N GLU A 99 -10.82 17.63 10.19
CA GLU A 99 -11.46 18.64 9.33
C GLU A 99 -12.88 18.21 8.96
N LYS A 100 -13.09 16.90 8.76
CA LYS A 100 -14.43 16.32 8.56
C LYS A 100 -15.30 16.49 9.81
N THR A 101 -14.75 16.39 11.02
CA THR A 101 -15.54 16.59 12.25
C THR A 101 -16.12 18.00 12.36
N LYS A 102 -15.39 19.03 11.91
CA LYS A 102 -15.85 20.43 11.92
C LYS A 102 -17.01 20.68 10.94
N GLN A 103 -17.10 19.86 9.89
CA GLN A 103 -18.15 19.96 8.86
C GLN A 103 -19.44 19.19 9.22
N ASN A 104 -19.46 18.47 10.35
CA ASN A 104 -20.61 17.65 10.79
C ASN A 104 -21.83 18.44 11.27
N SER A 105 -21.84 19.77 11.15
CA SER A 105 -22.91 20.61 11.70
C SER A 105 -24.28 20.37 11.05
N HIS A 106 -24.38 19.73 9.87
CA HIS A 106 -25.67 19.65 9.14
C HIS A 106 -25.98 18.35 8.38
N ILE A 107 -25.23 17.24 8.52
CA ILE A 107 -25.51 16.00 7.77
C ILE A 107 -26.05 14.92 8.70
N SER A 108 -27.35 14.64 8.59
CA SER A 108 -28.02 13.53 9.27
C SER A 108 -27.33 12.20 8.96
N GLY A 109 -26.85 11.49 10.00
CA GLY A 109 -26.44 10.09 9.90
C GLY A 109 -24.94 9.79 9.89
N SER A 110 -24.03 10.77 10.00
CA SER A 110 -22.59 10.49 10.15
C SER A 110 -21.93 11.43 11.16
N PHE A 111 -22.05 11.10 12.44
CA PHE A 111 -21.29 11.76 13.51
C PHE A 111 -19.84 11.27 13.48
N VAL A 112 -18.93 12.08 12.94
CA VAL A 112 -17.49 11.87 13.17
C VAL A 112 -17.17 12.45 14.56
N PRO A 113 -16.68 11.66 15.51
CA PRO A 113 -16.51 12.11 16.90
C PRO A 113 -15.39 13.13 17.03
N SER A 114 -15.59 14.13 17.88
CA SER A 114 -14.54 15.10 18.25
C SER A 114 -13.47 14.46 19.14
N LEU A 115 -12.31 15.11 19.24
CA LEU A 115 -11.24 14.67 20.13
C LEU A 115 -11.70 14.62 21.60
N ASP A 116 -12.46 15.62 22.05
CA ASP A 116 -12.98 15.65 23.42
C ASP A 116 -13.95 14.49 23.69
N TYR A 117 -14.78 14.14 22.70
CA TYR A 117 -15.62 12.97 22.79
C TYR A 117 -14.79 11.69 22.91
N ILE A 118 -13.75 11.54 22.09
CA ILE A 118 -12.86 10.36 22.12
C ILE A 118 -12.17 10.23 23.48
N LYS A 119 -11.67 11.34 24.03
CA LYS A 119 -11.02 11.36 25.35
C LYS A 119 -11.97 10.98 26.48
N LYS A 120 -13.23 11.41 26.41
CA LYS A 120 -14.28 11.03 27.38
C LYS A 120 -14.76 9.58 27.19
N ASN A 121 -14.63 9.02 26.00
CA ASN A 121 -15.16 7.71 25.62
C ASN A 121 -14.04 6.77 25.13
N GLN A 122 -13.10 6.48 26.03
CA GLN A 122 -11.94 5.63 25.73
C GLN A 122 -12.30 4.18 25.37
N TYR A 123 -13.48 3.69 25.74
CA TYR A 123 -13.93 2.35 25.37
C TYR A 123 -15.06 2.42 24.35
N LYS A 124 -14.97 1.59 23.30
CA LYS A 124 -16.14 1.34 22.45
C LYS A 124 -17.13 0.52 23.26
N LYS A 125 -18.41 0.86 23.14
CA LYS A 125 -19.49 0.07 23.72
C LYS A 125 -20.18 -0.72 22.62
N ASP A 126 -20.60 -1.94 22.94
CA ASP A 126 -21.49 -2.71 22.07
C ASP A 126 -22.92 -2.13 22.12
N PRO A 127 -23.87 -2.65 21.31
CA PRO A 127 -25.26 -2.18 21.33
C PRO A 127 -25.97 -2.31 22.69
N LEU A 128 -25.46 -3.15 23.59
CA LEU A 128 -25.99 -3.35 24.94
C LEU A 128 -25.28 -2.47 25.99
N GLY A 129 -24.30 -1.66 25.57
CA GLY A 129 -23.58 -0.73 26.44
C GLY A 129 -22.32 -1.30 27.09
N PHE A 130 -21.94 -2.56 26.82
CA PHE A 130 -20.76 -3.19 27.41
C PHE A 130 -19.48 -2.75 26.71
N PRO A 131 -18.39 -2.51 27.46
CA PRO A 131 -17.11 -2.15 26.86
C PRO A 131 -16.55 -3.30 26.02
N VAL A 132 -16.12 -2.98 24.80
CA VAL A 132 -15.51 -3.93 23.86
C VAL A 132 -14.00 -3.73 23.85
N LYS A 133 -13.25 -4.83 23.97
CA LYS A 133 -11.79 -4.80 23.83
C LYS A 133 -11.41 -4.27 22.45
N ARG A 134 -10.59 -3.21 22.42
CA ARG A 134 -10.08 -2.65 21.17
C ARG A 134 -9.14 -3.65 20.50
N ARG A 135 -9.16 -3.64 19.19
CA ARG A 135 -8.28 -4.45 18.32
C ARG A 135 -7.83 -3.60 17.16
N TYR A 136 -6.77 -4.01 16.48
CA TYR A 136 -6.48 -3.45 15.17
C TYR A 136 -7.50 -3.96 14.15
N LYS A 137 -8.07 -3.05 13.37
CA LYS A 137 -9.05 -3.36 12.34
C LYS A 137 -8.35 -3.79 11.06
N TRP A 138 -8.24 -5.10 10.85
CA TRP A 138 -7.67 -5.69 9.63
C TRP A 138 -8.62 -5.62 8.42
N SER A 139 -9.92 -5.75 8.67
CA SER A 139 -10.99 -5.67 7.66
C SER A 139 -12.28 -5.14 8.32
N ASN A 140 -13.37 -5.03 7.56
CA ASN A 140 -14.68 -4.75 8.17
C ASN A 140 -15.29 -5.98 8.85
N ASP A 141 -14.70 -7.15 8.66
CA ASP A 141 -15.14 -8.35 9.35
C ASP A 141 -14.54 -8.38 10.77
N SER A 142 -15.44 -8.38 11.74
CA SER A 142 -15.12 -8.45 13.16
C SER A 142 -14.68 -9.85 13.62
N TYR A 143 -14.80 -10.85 12.77
CA TYR A 143 -14.50 -12.23 13.10
C TYR A 143 -13.20 -12.72 12.46
N LEU A 144 -12.43 -11.80 11.88
CA LEU A 144 -11.11 -12.04 11.35
C LEU A 144 -10.04 -11.93 12.44
N THR A 145 -9.28 -13.00 12.64
CA THR A 145 -8.08 -13.02 13.50
C THR A 145 -6.84 -13.29 12.65
N ILE A 146 -5.90 -12.34 12.63
CA ILE A 146 -4.60 -12.52 11.97
C ILE A 146 -3.60 -13.11 12.96
N LYS A 147 -2.88 -14.15 12.54
CA LYS A 147 -1.86 -14.84 13.35
C LYS A 147 -0.45 -14.69 12.80
N SER A 148 -0.31 -14.68 11.48
CA SER A 148 1.00 -14.61 10.82
C SER A 148 0.88 -13.92 9.46
N TYR A 149 1.99 -13.78 8.77
CA TYR A 149 2.07 -13.20 7.44
C TYR A 149 3.19 -13.85 6.63
N SER A 150 3.13 -13.72 5.31
CA SER A 150 4.24 -14.01 4.41
C SER A 150 4.49 -12.81 3.50
N LEU A 151 5.76 -12.44 3.35
CA LEU A 151 6.18 -11.40 2.42
C LEU A 151 6.05 -11.92 0.99
N GLU A 152 5.34 -11.21 0.13
CA GLU A 152 5.20 -11.58 -1.29
C GLU A 152 6.17 -10.79 -2.16
N LYS A 153 6.26 -9.48 -1.93
CA LYS A 153 7.07 -8.58 -2.75
C LYS A 153 7.38 -7.29 -2.01
N ILE A 154 8.60 -6.78 -2.20
CA ILE A 154 8.95 -5.40 -1.87
C ILE A 154 9.22 -4.67 -3.19
N SER A 155 8.62 -3.50 -3.37
CA SER A 155 8.88 -2.63 -4.52
C SER A 155 9.38 -1.29 -3.99
N ILE A 156 10.58 -0.86 -4.37
CA ILE A 156 11.14 0.44 -3.97
C ILE A 156 11.29 1.31 -5.22
N SER A 157 10.94 2.59 -5.12
CA SER A 157 11.14 3.54 -6.21
C SER A 157 12.62 3.67 -6.57
N LYS A 158 12.93 3.95 -7.84
CA LYS A 158 14.33 4.12 -8.29
C LYS A 158 15.10 5.20 -7.51
N ASP A 159 14.40 6.21 -7.01
CA ASP A 159 14.96 7.28 -6.18
C ASP A 159 15.06 6.92 -4.68
N GLY A 160 14.63 5.71 -4.28
CA GLY A 160 14.70 5.22 -2.91
C GLY A 160 13.76 5.92 -1.91
N LYS A 161 12.82 6.74 -2.37
CA LYS A 161 11.94 7.54 -1.50
C LYS A 161 10.64 6.85 -1.12
N TYR A 162 10.14 5.96 -1.97
CA TYR A 162 8.83 5.34 -1.81
C TYR A 162 8.96 3.83 -1.90
N ALA A 163 8.15 3.11 -1.14
CA ALA A 163 8.09 1.68 -1.24
C ALA A 163 6.68 1.12 -1.02
N LYS A 164 6.48 -0.08 -1.56
CA LYS A 164 5.28 -0.89 -1.39
C LYS A 164 5.71 -2.23 -0.84
N VAL A 165 5.06 -2.67 0.23
CA VAL A 165 5.30 -3.98 0.81
C VAL A 165 4.03 -4.80 0.66
N ASN A 166 4.06 -5.79 -0.24
CA ASN A 166 2.97 -6.72 -0.46
C ASN A 166 3.18 -7.95 0.42
N MET A 167 2.13 -8.33 1.13
CA MET A 167 2.12 -9.46 2.02
C MET A 167 0.80 -10.21 1.94
N MET A 168 0.86 -11.50 2.25
CA MET A 168 -0.31 -12.31 2.52
C MET A 168 -0.43 -12.48 4.02
N LEU A 169 -1.46 -11.87 4.63
CA LEU A 169 -1.80 -12.10 6.02
C LEU A 169 -2.50 -13.46 6.14
N LYS A 170 -2.14 -14.24 7.16
CA LYS A 170 -2.68 -15.57 7.42
C LYS A 170 -3.34 -15.60 8.79
N GLY A 171 -4.53 -16.16 8.83
CA GLY A 171 -5.37 -16.11 10.00
C GLY A 171 -6.50 -17.12 9.98
N ARG A 172 -7.50 -16.86 10.81
CA ARG A 172 -8.76 -17.58 10.82
C ARG A 172 -9.91 -16.58 10.73
N GLN A 173 -10.93 -16.96 9.98
CA GLN A 173 -12.16 -16.22 9.86
C GLN A 173 -13.28 -17.07 10.42
N ARG A 174 -14.04 -16.49 11.34
CA ARG A 174 -15.26 -17.08 11.88
C ARG A 174 -16.46 -16.44 11.18
N LEU A 175 -17.46 -17.21 10.79
CA LEU A 175 -18.71 -16.64 10.30
C LEU A 175 -19.49 -16.07 11.48
N ASN A 176 -20.20 -14.96 11.29
CA ASN A 176 -21.02 -14.38 12.37
C ASN A 176 -22.03 -15.43 12.86
N PRO A 177 -21.90 -15.92 14.11
CA PRO A 177 -22.78 -16.99 14.60
C PRO A 177 -24.25 -16.58 14.64
N ALA A 178 -24.54 -15.27 14.77
CA ALA A 178 -25.90 -14.76 14.72
C ALA A 178 -26.54 -14.89 13.33
N ILE A 179 -25.73 -14.92 12.27
CA ILE A 179 -26.20 -15.06 10.88
C ILE A 179 -26.32 -16.54 10.52
N VAL A 180 -25.28 -17.33 10.76
CA VAL A 180 -25.21 -18.73 10.29
C VAL A 180 -25.77 -19.75 11.29
N ARG A 181 -26.10 -19.31 12.52
CA ARG A 181 -26.61 -20.16 13.62
C ARG A 181 -25.74 -21.39 13.89
N ALA A 182 -24.44 -21.27 13.63
CA ALA A 182 -23.44 -22.31 13.80
C ALA A 182 -22.08 -21.67 14.11
N ASP A 183 -21.20 -22.42 14.76
CA ASP A 183 -19.82 -21.98 15.00
C ASP A 183 -18.89 -22.51 13.91
N ILE A 184 -18.72 -21.73 12.85
CA ILE A 184 -17.92 -22.11 11.68
C ILE A 184 -16.71 -21.19 11.60
N GLU A 185 -15.52 -21.79 11.63
CA GLU A 185 -14.25 -21.10 11.51
C GLU A 185 -13.30 -21.82 10.55
N PHE A 186 -12.71 -21.08 9.61
CA PHE A 186 -11.83 -21.62 8.59
C PHE A 186 -10.55 -20.79 8.44
N ALA A 187 -9.52 -21.39 7.86
CA ALA A 187 -8.27 -20.71 7.54
C ALA A 187 -8.53 -19.63 6.48
N ALA A 188 -8.02 -18.43 6.71
CA ALA A 188 -8.25 -17.30 5.82
C ALA A 188 -6.94 -16.59 5.49
N GLN A 189 -6.87 -16.12 4.25
CA GLN A 189 -5.71 -15.42 3.71
C GLN A 189 -6.16 -14.07 3.15
N TYR A 190 -5.43 -13.00 3.49
CA TYR A 190 -5.78 -11.64 3.09
C TYR A 190 -4.58 -10.93 2.48
N PRO A 191 -4.62 -10.60 1.18
CA PRO A 191 -3.57 -9.80 0.58
C PRO A 191 -3.62 -8.39 1.16
N LYS A 192 -2.46 -7.85 1.49
CA LYS A 192 -2.30 -6.50 2.02
C LYS A 192 -1.08 -5.84 1.40
N THR A 193 -1.25 -4.56 1.09
CA THR A 193 -0.14 -3.68 0.73
C THR A 193 -0.04 -2.59 1.78
N ASP A 194 1.17 -2.38 2.31
CA ASP A 194 1.52 -1.17 3.06
C ASP A 194 2.42 -0.28 2.20
N TYR A 195 2.22 1.03 2.36
CA TYR A 195 2.92 2.05 1.60
C TYR A 195 3.85 2.81 2.53
N TRP A 196 5.11 2.85 2.16
CA TRP A 196 6.18 3.41 2.96
C TRP A 196 6.85 4.57 2.23
N GLU A 197 7.27 5.55 3.01
CA GLU A 197 7.94 6.75 2.54
C GLU A 197 9.17 6.99 3.39
N LYS A 198 10.27 7.35 2.74
CA LYS A 198 11.54 7.60 3.41
C LYS A 198 11.66 9.08 3.75
N ILE A 199 11.58 9.39 5.04
CA ILE A 199 11.69 10.75 5.58
C ILE A 199 12.92 10.82 6.47
N ASN A 200 13.84 11.73 6.16
CA ASN A 200 15.10 11.91 6.91
C ASN A 200 15.85 10.59 7.13
N GLY A 201 15.97 9.78 6.07
CA GLY A 201 16.64 8.48 6.11
C GLY A 201 15.84 7.33 6.74
N ASN A 202 14.65 7.58 7.28
CA ASN A 202 13.84 6.56 7.96
C ASN A 202 12.58 6.21 7.18
N TRP A 203 12.29 4.92 7.06
CA TRP A 203 11.03 4.43 6.52
C TRP A 203 9.90 4.64 7.53
N VAL A 204 8.87 5.37 7.11
CA VAL A 204 7.62 5.57 7.84
C VAL A 204 6.45 5.19 6.94
N ILE A 205 5.33 4.79 7.54
CA ILE A 205 4.09 4.61 6.79
C ILE A 205 3.68 5.96 6.22
N THR A 206 3.49 6.01 4.90
CA THR A 206 3.20 7.26 4.18
C THR A 206 1.94 7.94 4.71
N LEU A 207 1.77 9.23 4.42
CA LEU A 207 0.56 9.94 4.83
C LEU A 207 -0.68 9.31 4.18
N LEU A 208 -1.43 8.62 5.02
CA LEU A 208 -2.59 7.85 4.62
C LEU A 208 -3.81 8.76 4.41
N SER A 209 -4.38 8.69 3.21
CA SER A 209 -5.73 9.14 2.88
C SER A 209 -6.67 7.92 2.83
N THR A 210 -7.95 8.13 3.15
CA THR A 210 -8.94 7.06 3.12
C THR A 210 -9.12 6.55 1.65
N PRO A 211 -9.27 5.23 1.45
CA PRO A 211 -9.30 4.59 0.12
C PRO A 211 -10.43 5.06 -0.78
N VAL A 212 -10.10 5.08 -2.07
CA VAL A 212 -11.03 5.01 -3.20
C VAL A 212 -11.40 3.54 -3.43
N ASN A 213 -12.69 3.23 -3.59
CA ASN A 213 -13.14 1.92 -4.07
C ASN A 213 -12.62 1.69 -5.49
N THR A 214 -11.74 0.71 -5.72
CA THR A 214 -11.19 0.40 -7.05
C THR A 214 -11.89 -0.74 -7.79
N SER A 215 -12.95 -1.35 -7.24
CA SER A 215 -13.81 -2.28 -7.98
C SER A 215 -15.16 -2.47 -7.28
N GLY A 216 -16.23 -2.58 -8.06
CA GLY A 216 -17.64 -2.61 -7.61
C GLY A 216 -18.09 -3.81 -6.78
N THR A 217 -17.19 -4.66 -6.33
CA THR A 217 -17.50 -5.84 -5.52
C THR A 217 -16.28 -6.22 -4.70
N GLY A 218 -16.34 -6.02 -3.39
CA GLY A 218 -15.28 -6.36 -2.44
C GLY A 218 -14.84 -5.16 -1.60
N ILE A 219 -15.36 -5.07 -0.38
CA ILE A 219 -15.02 -3.98 0.54
C ILE A 219 -13.58 -4.17 1.03
N LEU A 220 -12.63 -3.50 0.37
CA LEU A 220 -11.25 -3.38 0.83
C LEU A 220 -10.92 -1.90 1.03
N LYS A 221 -11.09 -1.43 2.26
CA LYS A 221 -10.66 -0.09 2.66
C LYS A 221 -9.17 -0.15 3.03
N PHE A 222 -8.26 -0.13 2.05
CA PHE A 222 -6.83 0.12 2.31
C PHE A 222 -6.52 1.61 2.42
N LEU A 223 -5.77 2.02 3.43
CA LEU A 223 -5.25 3.38 3.43
C LEU A 223 -4.28 3.56 2.26
N VAL A 224 -4.54 4.55 1.40
CA VAL A 224 -3.72 4.86 0.21
C VAL A 224 -2.95 6.16 0.44
N PRO A 225 -1.74 6.31 -0.13
CA PRO A 225 -1.00 7.56 -0.01
C PRO A 225 -1.85 8.75 -0.50
N ASN A 226 -1.81 9.86 0.25
CA ASN A 226 -2.59 11.08 -0.04
C ASN A 226 -2.25 11.73 -1.40
N ASN A 227 -1.17 11.31 -2.06
CA ASN A 227 -0.73 11.79 -3.37
C ASN A 227 -0.77 10.69 -4.44
N LYS A 228 -1.87 9.92 -4.56
CA LYS A 228 -2.01 8.78 -5.49
C LYS A 228 -1.51 9.05 -6.93
N LYS A 229 -1.60 10.29 -7.42
CA LYS A 229 -1.15 10.70 -8.76
C LYS A 229 0.37 10.68 -8.92
N SER A 230 1.15 11.00 -7.89
CA SER A 230 2.61 10.89 -7.95
C SER A 230 3.04 9.41 -7.96
N TRP A 231 2.41 8.59 -7.13
CA TRP A 231 2.70 7.15 -7.01
C TRP A 231 2.44 6.35 -8.30
N GLY A 232 1.48 6.76 -9.12
CA GLY A 232 1.20 6.14 -10.42
C GLY A 232 2.23 6.45 -11.50
N LYS A 233 3.04 7.50 -11.32
CA LYS A 233 4.12 7.89 -12.25
C LYS A 233 5.50 7.45 -11.78
N THR A 234 5.61 7.05 -10.52
CA THR A 234 6.87 6.58 -9.94
C THR A 234 7.25 5.21 -10.51
N GLU A 235 8.46 5.10 -11.04
CA GLU A 235 9.02 3.82 -11.45
C GLU A 235 9.55 3.04 -10.25
N PHE A 236 9.06 1.81 -10.08
CA PHE A 236 9.46 0.92 -8.99
C PHE A 236 10.37 -0.19 -9.51
N VAL A 237 11.33 -0.57 -8.67
CA VAL A 237 12.13 -1.78 -8.82
C VAL A 237 11.55 -2.82 -7.89
N ASP A 238 11.11 -3.93 -8.47
CA ASP A 238 10.61 -5.08 -7.73
C ASP A 238 11.78 -5.90 -7.21
N LEU A 239 11.74 -6.21 -5.91
CA LEU A 239 12.71 -7.03 -5.20
C LEU A 239 11.98 -8.28 -4.69
N ASN A 240 12.42 -9.43 -5.18
CA ASN A 240 11.86 -10.71 -4.74
C ASN A 240 12.38 -11.01 -3.32
N PRO A 241 11.52 -11.44 -2.38
CA PRO A 241 11.96 -11.90 -1.07
C PRO A 241 13.13 -12.88 -1.09
N ALA A 242 13.21 -13.76 -2.11
CA ALA A 242 14.32 -14.69 -2.29
C ALA A 242 15.68 -13.98 -2.50
N ASP A 243 15.68 -12.81 -3.15
CA ASP A 243 16.89 -12.02 -3.40
C ASP A 243 17.43 -11.37 -2.11
N LEU A 244 16.55 -11.19 -1.11
CA LEU A 244 16.86 -10.43 0.11
C LEU A 244 17.62 -11.27 1.16
N LYS A 245 17.68 -12.60 0.99
CA LYS A 245 18.28 -13.54 1.96
C LYS A 245 17.85 -13.24 3.41
N LEU A 246 16.54 -13.02 3.59
CA LEU A 246 15.94 -12.69 4.88
C LEU A 246 16.06 -13.89 5.84
N PRO A 247 16.23 -13.65 7.15
CA PRO A 247 16.24 -14.70 8.17
C PRO A 247 14.87 -15.34 8.39
#